data_AF-A0A9R1HY82-F1
#
_entry.id   AF-A0A9R1HY82-F1
#
_cell.length_a   1.000
_cell.length_b   1.000
_cell.length_c   1.000
_cell.angle_alpha   90.00
_cell.angle_beta   90.00
_cell.angle_gamma   90.00
#
_symmetry.space_group_name_H-M   'P 1'
#
loop_
_entity.id
_entity.type
_entity.pdbx_description
1 polymer ?
#
loop_
_entity_poly.entity_id
_entity_poly.type
_entity_poly.pdbx_seq_one_letter_code
_entity_poly.pdbx_strand_id
1 'polypeptide(L)'
;MAKARPHSERSSHRRRNLLLAVALLSAALLLPAATASAAVAVAAEGDGENRSRGAATQWATGKDEGELAAEREAVGVGSVVEDDFAGGFGSLDSMLQWAIGNSDPGRLKEEAADVQKLSEDELLKRRHEIKDLMEKLKMPSDADLMKIAIADLNNASISLEDRQRALQELLILVEPIDNANDLDKIGGLVPVIQDLNNANEEIRITSAWILGTASQNNALVQSQILGYGALARLVKMGYSTSAKEAAKAMYAISALIRNNVNGQEAFTSENGNAMLQHILGSNSVDVRLQKKAVFLITDLADFQLNSGSSGLAFLSERVFLKSVTDMLSKFDLDLQEKVLLAIRSLLKLPSTDATDLESCGLDSVLYRLGVQLEELPSEEQKEYAGEVDALRREVEMLFQQKLKRGTATAAL
;
A
#
# COMPACT_ATOMS: atom_id res chain seq x y z
N MET A 1 -15.66 37.74 41.61
CA MET A 1 -15.32 36.40 42.14
C MET A 1 -15.76 35.35 41.11
N ALA A 2 -14.87 34.98 40.19
CA ALA A 2 -15.12 33.95 39.18
C ALA A 2 -14.42 32.66 39.62
N LYS A 3 -15.19 31.58 39.83
CA LYS A 3 -14.66 30.22 40.05
C LYS A 3 -14.57 29.51 38.70
N ALA A 4 -13.36 29.31 38.22
CA ALA A 4 -13.07 28.42 37.09
C ALA A 4 -13.26 26.95 37.51
N ARG A 5 -13.91 26.15 36.67
CA ARG A 5 -14.05 24.68 36.82
C ARG A 5 -12.96 23.96 36.00
N PRO A 6 -12.26 22.95 36.53
CA PRO A 6 -11.29 22.16 35.78
C PRO A 6 -11.96 20.86 35.29
N HIS A 7 -12.45 20.82 34.05
CA HIS A 7 -13.11 19.62 33.49
C HIS A 7 -12.61 19.15 32.12
N SER A 8 -11.55 19.74 31.56
CA SER A 8 -11.03 19.33 30.23
C SER A 8 -9.88 18.29 30.30
N GLU A 9 -8.86 18.50 31.15
CA GLU A 9 -7.62 17.70 31.12
C GLU A 9 -7.76 16.28 31.68
N ARG A 10 -8.62 16.06 32.69
CA ARG A 10 -8.82 14.73 33.31
C ARG A 10 -9.52 13.72 32.40
N SER A 11 -10.31 14.20 31.43
CA SER A 11 -10.98 13.39 30.40
C SER A 11 -9.97 12.92 29.35
N SER A 12 -9.12 13.84 28.89
CA SER A 12 -8.03 13.59 27.93
C SER A 12 -7.03 12.54 28.44
N HIS A 13 -6.53 12.70 29.68
CA HIS A 13 -5.58 11.75 30.26
C HIS A 13 -6.17 10.35 30.49
N ARG A 14 -7.45 10.24 30.87
CA ARG A 14 -8.10 8.93 31.02
C ARG A 14 -8.32 8.25 29.67
N ARG A 15 -8.62 8.99 28.61
CA ARG A 15 -8.75 8.45 27.24
C ARG A 15 -7.41 8.01 26.67
N ARG A 16 -6.34 8.80 26.87
CA ARG A 16 -4.95 8.43 26.49
C ARG A 16 -4.51 7.11 27.14
N ASN A 17 -4.72 6.96 28.45
CA ASN A 17 -4.32 5.74 29.16
C ASN A 17 -5.16 4.52 28.76
N LEU A 18 -6.40 4.72 28.32
CA LEU A 18 -7.28 3.65 27.85
C LEU A 18 -6.91 3.18 26.44
N LEU A 19 -6.54 4.09 25.54
CA LEU A 19 -6.04 3.79 24.19
C LEU A 19 -4.69 3.07 24.23
N LEU A 20 -3.79 3.48 25.14
CA LEU A 20 -2.53 2.78 25.42
C LEU A 20 -2.77 1.35 25.89
N ALA A 21 -3.76 1.12 26.76
CA ALA A 21 -4.13 -0.20 27.24
C ALA A 21 -4.78 -1.10 26.15
N VAL A 22 -5.51 -0.52 25.20
CA VAL A 22 -6.09 -1.25 24.06
C VAL A 22 -4.99 -1.65 23.07
N ALA A 23 -4.09 -0.73 22.68
CA ALA A 23 -2.94 -1.05 21.82
C ALA A 23 -2.02 -2.13 22.43
N LEU A 24 -1.89 -2.13 23.78
CA LEU A 24 -1.18 -3.16 24.56
C LEU A 24 -1.80 -4.57 24.43
N LEU A 25 -3.10 -4.67 24.14
CA LEU A 25 -3.83 -5.94 24.03
C LEU A 25 -4.06 -6.37 22.57
N SER A 26 -4.20 -5.45 21.63
CA SER A 26 -4.28 -5.74 20.19
C SER A 26 -2.98 -6.41 19.68
N ALA A 27 -1.83 -5.98 20.20
CA ALA A 27 -0.54 -6.60 19.91
C ALA A 27 -0.40 -8.02 20.50
N ALA A 28 -1.11 -8.32 21.60
CA ALA A 28 -1.17 -9.66 22.18
C ALA A 28 -2.12 -10.62 21.41
N LEU A 29 -2.96 -10.08 20.51
CA LEU A 29 -3.88 -10.83 19.64
C LEU A 29 -3.29 -11.11 18.24
N LEU A 30 -2.10 -10.62 17.92
CA LEU A 30 -1.42 -10.82 16.64
C LEU A 30 -0.06 -11.53 16.81
N LEU A 31 -0.11 -12.83 17.11
CA LEU A 31 0.92 -13.85 16.77
C LEU A 31 0.19 -15.22 16.65
N PRO A 32 0.67 -16.16 15.83
CA PRO A 32 -0.03 -16.64 14.65
C PRO A 32 -0.99 -17.80 14.91
N ALA A 33 -2.17 -17.76 14.28
CA ALA A 33 -2.91 -18.98 13.92
C ALA A 33 -2.20 -19.66 12.74
N ALA A 34 -1.05 -20.25 13.00
CA ALA A 34 -0.48 -21.29 12.14
C ALA A 34 -1.21 -22.60 12.46
N THR A 35 -2.41 -22.80 11.91
CA THR A 35 -3.00 -24.13 11.83
C THR A 35 -2.58 -24.74 10.50
N ALA A 36 -1.78 -25.80 10.62
CA ALA A 36 -1.41 -26.67 9.53
C ALA A 36 -2.68 -27.24 8.86
N SER A 37 -2.95 -26.83 7.62
CA SER A 37 -3.79 -27.63 6.74
C SER A 37 -2.89 -28.71 6.12
N ALA A 38 -2.85 -29.87 6.80
CA ALA A 38 -2.36 -31.09 6.20
C ALA A 38 -3.35 -31.51 5.11
N ALA A 39 -3.07 -31.13 3.87
CA ALA A 39 -3.72 -31.70 2.71
C ALA A 39 -3.31 -33.19 2.62
N VAL A 40 -4.27 -34.07 2.87
CA VAL A 40 -4.17 -35.49 2.53
C VAL A 40 -3.99 -35.58 1.02
N ALA A 41 -2.82 -36.05 0.60
CA ALA A 41 -2.54 -36.40 -0.77
C ALA A 41 -3.49 -37.52 -1.24
N VAL A 42 -4.37 -37.20 -2.19
CA VAL A 42 -4.95 -38.17 -3.11
C VAL A 42 -4.61 -37.69 -4.51
N ALA A 43 -3.86 -38.51 -5.22
CA ALA A 43 -3.35 -38.25 -6.55
C ALA A 43 -4.47 -38.03 -7.58
N ALA A 44 -4.33 -36.97 -8.38
CA ALA A 44 -4.85 -36.89 -9.74
C ALA A 44 -3.98 -35.89 -10.52
N GLU A 45 -3.32 -36.36 -11.57
CA GLU A 45 -2.54 -35.58 -12.53
C GLU A 45 -3.38 -34.45 -13.16
N GLY A 46 -2.79 -33.26 -13.29
CA GLY A 46 -3.38 -32.13 -13.98
C GLY A 46 -2.50 -30.88 -13.89
N ASP A 47 -1.77 -30.62 -14.96
CA ASP A 47 -0.78 -29.56 -15.18
C ASP A 47 -1.38 -28.14 -15.06
N GLY A 48 -0.70 -27.20 -14.40
CA GLY A 48 -1.11 -25.79 -14.32
C GLY A 48 -0.54 -24.99 -13.14
N GLU A 49 0.71 -24.55 -13.23
CA GLU A 49 1.35 -23.64 -12.25
C GLU A 49 0.71 -22.23 -12.26
N ASN A 50 0.23 -21.75 -11.11
CA ASN A 50 -0.29 -20.38 -10.94
C ASN A 50 0.66 -19.55 -10.04
N ARG A 51 1.42 -18.61 -10.63
CA ARG A 51 2.43 -17.76 -9.97
C ARG A 51 1.92 -16.35 -9.59
N SER A 52 0.86 -16.24 -8.76
CA SER A 52 0.29 -14.93 -8.39
C SER A 52 0.48 -14.48 -6.92
N ARG A 53 1.26 -15.21 -6.10
CA ARG A 53 1.39 -14.87 -4.66
C ARG A 53 2.47 -13.82 -4.33
N GLY A 54 3.28 -13.37 -5.30
CA GLY A 54 4.40 -12.43 -5.07
C GLY A 54 4.06 -10.93 -5.08
N ALA A 55 2.99 -10.51 -5.77
CA ALA A 55 2.71 -9.09 -6.05
C ALA A 55 2.07 -8.32 -4.88
N ALA A 56 1.61 -9.00 -3.84
CA ALA A 56 0.91 -8.40 -2.70
C ALA A 56 1.88 -7.83 -1.63
N THR A 57 3.08 -8.42 -1.49
CA THR A 57 4.02 -8.10 -0.42
C THR A 57 4.72 -6.74 -0.61
N GLN A 58 4.91 -6.32 -1.87
CA GLN A 58 5.70 -5.12 -2.20
C GLN A 58 4.99 -3.78 -1.92
N TRP A 59 3.67 -3.78 -1.74
CA TRP A 59 2.89 -2.58 -1.36
C TRP A 59 2.66 -2.47 0.15
N ALA A 60 2.80 -3.58 0.90
CA ALA A 60 2.47 -3.64 2.32
C ALA A 60 3.58 -3.08 3.23
N THR A 61 4.79 -2.85 2.72
CA THR A 61 5.89 -2.23 3.46
C THR A 61 6.28 -0.92 2.79
N GLY A 62 5.41 0.08 2.85
CA GLY A 62 5.76 1.46 2.51
C GLY A 62 6.65 2.13 3.56
N LYS A 63 7.50 1.37 4.26
CA LYS A 63 8.50 1.86 5.21
C LYS A 63 9.84 1.34 4.71
N ASP A 64 10.53 2.18 3.96
CA ASP A 64 11.90 1.96 3.51
C ASP A 64 12.84 2.20 4.71
N GLU A 65 13.93 1.44 4.86
CA GLU A 65 14.86 1.60 6.00
C GLU A 65 15.44 3.03 6.07
N GLY A 66 15.49 3.73 4.92
CA GLY A 66 15.87 5.14 4.85
C GLY A 66 14.83 6.12 5.43
N GLU A 67 13.55 5.78 5.45
CA GLU A 67 12.49 6.60 6.07
C GLU A 67 12.53 6.46 7.60
N LEU A 68 12.85 5.25 8.08
CA LEU A 68 13.15 4.98 9.50
C LEU A 68 14.42 5.70 9.98
N ALA A 69 15.43 5.87 9.11
CA ALA A 69 16.65 6.61 9.42
C ALA A 69 16.40 8.14 9.45
N ALA A 70 15.64 8.67 8.50
CA ALA A 70 15.29 10.10 8.45
C ALA A 70 14.37 10.53 9.60
N GLU A 71 13.43 9.68 10.04
CA GLU A 71 12.61 9.93 11.23
C GLU A 71 13.47 9.90 12.52
N ARG A 72 14.51 9.06 12.58
CA ARG A 72 15.46 9.04 13.71
C ARG A 72 16.33 10.28 13.79
N GLU A 73 16.72 10.87 12.65
CA GLU A 73 17.53 12.10 12.61
C GLU A 73 16.68 13.37 12.79
N ALA A 74 15.43 13.40 12.31
CA ALA A 74 14.54 14.56 12.46
C ALA A 74 14.01 14.77 13.90
N VAL A 75 14.11 13.74 14.77
CA VAL A 75 13.81 13.84 16.21
C VAL A 75 14.98 14.43 17.02
N GLY A 76 16.07 14.82 16.34
CA GLY A 76 17.19 15.53 16.95
C GLY A 76 16.92 17.02 17.19
N VAL A 77 16.77 17.37 18.47
CA VAL A 77 16.86 18.73 19.06
C VAL A 77 15.58 19.58 18.99
N GLY A 78 14.60 19.18 19.80
CA GLY A 78 13.56 20.06 20.30
C GLY A 78 13.14 19.59 21.69
N SER A 79 13.33 20.41 22.71
CA SER A 79 13.00 20.11 24.11
C SER A 79 11.50 19.78 24.24
N VAL A 80 11.18 18.50 24.29
CA VAL A 80 9.84 17.99 24.61
C VAL A 80 9.96 17.23 25.91
N VAL A 81 9.15 17.65 26.87
CA VAL A 81 9.01 17.08 28.20
C VAL A 81 8.88 15.56 28.07
N GLU A 82 9.79 14.82 28.70
CA GLU A 82 9.72 13.39 28.88
C GLU A 82 8.40 13.08 29.63
N ASP A 83 7.38 12.66 28.90
CA ASP A 83 6.25 11.94 29.51
C ASP A 83 6.81 10.54 29.81
N ASP A 84 7.31 10.38 31.04
CA ASP A 84 7.77 9.11 31.60
C ASP A 84 6.69 8.04 31.38
N PHE A 85 6.92 7.17 30.40
CA PHE A 85 6.29 5.85 30.37
C PHE A 85 6.66 5.19 31.70
N ALA A 86 5.67 4.83 32.52
CA ALA A 86 5.82 4.43 33.93
C ALA A 86 6.61 3.12 34.19
N GLY A 87 7.51 2.74 33.30
CA GLY A 87 8.44 1.61 33.41
C GLY A 87 9.73 1.76 32.58
N GLY A 88 10.06 2.93 32.04
CA GLY A 88 11.36 3.16 31.38
C GLY A 88 11.50 2.59 29.97
N PHE A 89 10.41 2.23 29.29
CA PHE A 89 10.41 1.74 27.90
C PHE A 89 9.84 2.78 26.94
N GLY A 90 10.51 3.02 25.79
CA GLY A 90 10.12 4.05 24.81
C GLY A 90 9.00 3.64 23.85
N SER A 91 8.67 2.35 23.77
CA SER A 91 7.55 1.83 22.98
C SER A 91 7.14 0.43 23.46
N LEU A 92 5.93 0.02 23.05
CA LEU A 92 5.39 -1.32 23.27
C LEU A 92 6.26 -2.43 22.67
N ASP A 93 6.81 -2.17 21.48
CA ASP A 93 7.75 -3.05 20.80
C ASP A 93 9.08 -3.15 21.57
N SER A 94 9.56 -2.04 22.14
CA SER A 94 10.75 -2.06 23.00
C SER A 94 10.54 -2.82 24.31
N MET A 95 9.31 -2.79 24.85
CA MET A 95 8.94 -3.56 26.03
C MET A 95 8.82 -5.05 25.72
N LEU A 96 8.23 -5.41 24.58
CA LEU A 96 8.16 -6.80 24.10
C LEU A 96 9.55 -7.36 23.80
N GLN A 97 10.40 -6.60 23.10
CA GLN A 97 11.78 -7.00 22.83
C GLN A 97 12.59 -7.17 24.10
N TRP A 98 12.39 -6.28 25.09
CA TRP A 98 13.02 -6.42 26.39
C TRP A 98 12.49 -7.64 27.15
N ALA A 99 11.17 -7.89 27.15
CA ALA A 99 10.57 -9.04 27.81
C ALA A 99 11.06 -10.36 27.18
N ILE A 100 11.15 -10.43 25.85
CA ILE A 100 11.68 -11.60 25.12
C ILE A 100 13.17 -11.78 25.42
N GLY A 101 13.95 -10.70 25.41
CA GLY A 101 15.39 -10.72 25.68
C GLY A 101 15.77 -11.05 27.13
N ASN A 102 14.87 -10.79 28.09
CA ASN A 102 15.07 -11.07 29.51
C ASN A 102 14.32 -12.32 30.01
N SER A 103 13.60 -13.01 29.12
CA SER A 103 12.93 -14.27 29.44
C SER A 103 13.80 -15.46 29.04
N ASP A 104 13.64 -16.57 29.76
CA ASP A 104 14.33 -17.83 29.46
C ASP A 104 13.81 -18.42 28.13
N PRO A 105 14.68 -18.60 27.10
CA PRO A 105 14.27 -19.12 25.79
C PRO A 105 13.71 -20.55 25.84
N GLY A 106 14.11 -21.35 26.84
CA GLY A 106 13.61 -22.70 27.07
C GLY A 106 12.19 -22.68 27.62
N ARG A 107 11.92 -21.84 28.63
CA ARG A 107 10.56 -21.67 29.19
C ARG A 107 9.58 -21.07 28.19
N LEU A 108 10.01 -20.09 27.39
CA LEU A 108 9.16 -19.52 26.34
C LEU A 108 8.79 -20.57 25.28
N LYS A 109 9.72 -21.46 24.91
CA LYS A 109 9.44 -22.57 24.00
C LYS A 109 8.50 -23.61 24.61
N GLU A 110 8.64 -23.91 25.90
CA GLU A 110 7.77 -24.83 26.62
C GLU A 110 6.35 -24.27 26.77
N GLU A 111 6.22 -23.01 27.19
CA GLU A 111 4.93 -22.30 27.31
C GLU A 111 4.26 -22.11 25.94
N ALA A 112 5.01 -21.81 24.87
CA ALA A 112 4.48 -21.75 23.51
C ALA A 112 4.02 -23.13 22.99
N ALA A 113 4.75 -24.20 23.34
CA ALA A 113 4.35 -25.57 23.00
C ALA A 113 3.11 -26.03 23.79
N ASP A 114 2.92 -25.55 25.01
CA ASP A 114 1.71 -25.80 25.80
C ASP A 114 0.50 -25.02 25.28
N VAL A 115 0.69 -23.81 24.73
CA VAL A 115 -0.38 -23.07 24.04
C VAL A 115 -0.82 -23.78 22.75
N GLN A 116 0.10 -24.42 22.01
CA GLN A 116 -0.23 -25.24 20.84
C GLN A 116 -0.97 -26.56 21.18
N LYS A 117 -0.93 -27.01 22.44
CA LYS A 117 -1.61 -28.23 22.90
C LYS A 117 -3.02 -27.98 23.47
N LEU A 118 -3.45 -26.72 23.55
CA LEU A 118 -4.77 -26.39 24.08
C LEU A 118 -5.86 -26.92 23.16
N SER A 119 -6.86 -27.57 23.76
CA SER A 119 -8.06 -28.00 23.04
C SER A 119 -8.87 -26.79 22.56
N GLU A 120 -9.66 -26.95 21.50
CA GLU A 120 -10.55 -25.87 20.99
C GLU A 120 -11.47 -25.32 22.09
N ASP A 121 -11.93 -26.17 23.01
CA ASP A 121 -12.77 -25.80 24.15
C ASP A 121 -12.04 -24.89 25.16
N GLU A 122 -10.75 -25.12 25.40
CA GLU A 122 -9.94 -24.28 26.29
C GLU A 122 -9.62 -22.92 25.66
N LEU A 123 -9.39 -22.88 24.35
CA LEU A 123 -9.23 -21.63 23.59
C LEU A 123 -10.53 -20.81 23.61
N LEU A 124 -11.69 -21.47 23.44
CA LEU A 124 -12.98 -20.83 23.58
C LEU A 124 -13.20 -20.29 24.99
N LYS A 125 -12.86 -21.05 26.03
CA LYS A 125 -12.97 -20.60 27.42
C LYS A 125 -12.10 -19.38 27.70
N ARG A 126 -10.84 -19.38 27.26
CA ARG A 126 -9.96 -18.21 27.41
C ARG A 126 -10.48 -16.98 26.66
N ARG A 127 -11.04 -17.17 25.46
CA ARG A 127 -11.68 -16.08 24.69
C ARG A 127 -12.87 -15.49 25.45
N HIS A 128 -13.68 -16.32 26.12
CA HIS A 128 -14.77 -15.85 26.97
C HIS A 128 -14.26 -15.12 28.21
N GLU A 129 -13.23 -15.63 28.88
CA GLU A 129 -12.63 -14.96 30.06
C GLU A 129 -12.06 -13.59 29.70
N ILE A 130 -11.37 -13.47 28.56
CA ILE A 130 -10.88 -12.18 28.06
C ILE A 130 -12.04 -11.24 27.77
N LYS A 131 -13.10 -11.72 27.11
CA LYS A 131 -14.31 -10.94 26.81
C LYS A 131 -14.98 -10.42 28.10
N ASP A 132 -15.14 -11.28 29.10
CA ASP A 132 -15.71 -10.91 30.41
C ASP A 132 -14.85 -9.87 31.13
N LEU A 133 -13.52 -9.99 31.05
CA LEU A 133 -12.60 -9.01 31.63
C LEU A 133 -12.70 -7.65 30.92
N MET A 134 -12.74 -7.64 29.58
CA MET A 134 -12.91 -6.42 28.79
C MET A 134 -14.22 -5.70 29.14
N GLU A 135 -15.31 -6.45 29.29
CA GLU A 135 -16.61 -5.91 29.68
C GLU A 135 -16.59 -5.33 31.10
N LYS A 136 -15.98 -6.04 32.06
CA LYS A 136 -15.79 -5.56 33.44
C LYS A 136 -14.94 -4.30 33.51
N LEU A 137 -13.91 -4.20 32.67
CA LEU A 137 -13.01 -3.05 32.60
C LEU A 137 -13.56 -1.90 31.74
N LYS A 138 -14.70 -2.09 31.07
CA LYS A 138 -15.34 -1.12 30.15
C LYS A 138 -14.37 -0.59 29.09
N MET A 139 -13.53 -1.47 28.55
CA MET A 139 -12.64 -1.09 27.46
C MET A 139 -13.48 -0.85 26.19
N PRO A 140 -13.29 0.28 25.49
CA PRO A 140 -13.99 0.54 24.24
C PRO A 140 -13.58 -0.50 23.20
N SER A 141 -14.54 -0.96 22.41
CA SER A 141 -14.23 -1.78 21.23
C SER A 141 -13.65 -0.91 20.11
N ASP A 142 -13.01 -1.54 19.13
CA ASP A 142 -12.56 -0.84 17.91
C ASP A 142 -13.70 -0.08 17.24
N ALA A 143 -14.90 -0.67 17.18
CA ALA A 143 -16.08 0.00 16.63
C ALA A 143 -16.49 1.24 17.44
N ASP A 144 -16.31 1.25 18.76
CA ASP A 144 -16.55 2.43 19.59
C ASP A 144 -15.48 3.50 19.38
N LEU A 145 -14.21 3.09 19.25
CA LEU A 145 -13.10 3.99 18.94
C LEU A 145 -13.26 4.63 17.56
N MET A 146 -13.66 3.86 16.54
CA MET A 146 -13.96 4.39 15.20
C MET A 146 -15.07 5.43 15.26
N LYS A 147 -16.16 5.15 16.00
CA LYS A 147 -17.26 6.13 16.16
C LYS A 147 -16.80 7.41 16.84
N ILE A 148 -15.90 7.33 17.82
CA ILE A 148 -15.33 8.51 18.47
C ILE A 148 -14.50 9.33 17.47
N ALA A 149 -13.58 8.68 16.74
CA ALA A 149 -12.78 9.35 15.72
C ALA A 149 -13.66 10.00 14.64
N ILE A 150 -14.68 9.29 14.15
CA ILE A 150 -15.63 9.81 13.15
C ILE A 150 -16.45 10.98 13.69
N ALA A 151 -16.86 10.95 14.97
CA ALA A 151 -17.55 12.07 15.60
C ALA A 151 -16.64 13.32 15.67
N ASP A 152 -15.35 13.13 15.95
CA ASP A 152 -14.36 14.19 15.94
C ASP A 152 -14.14 14.75 14.52
N LEU A 153 -14.08 13.91 13.49
CA LEU A 153 -13.99 14.37 12.08
C LEU A 153 -15.23 15.16 11.63
N ASN A 154 -16.42 14.81 12.12
CA ASN A 154 -17.65 15.54 11.83
C ASN A 154 -17.80 16.84 12.63
N ASN A 155 -16.97 17.07 13.64
CA ASN A 155 -16.99 18.30 14.41
C ASN A 155 -16.25 19.42 13.67
N ALA A 156 -17.00 20.36 13.07
CA ALA A 156 -16.42 21.50 12.35
C ALA A 156 -15.60 22.47 13.23
N SER A 157 -15.75 22.41 14.56
CA SER A 157 -15.05 23.27 15.52
C SER A 157 -13.82 22.61 16.17
N ILE A 158 -13.48 21.38 15.76
CA ILE A 158 -12.30 20.67 16.27
C ILE A 158 -11.01 21.40 15.88
N SER A 159 -9.99 21.33 16.74
CA SER A 159 -8.67 21.85 16.42
C SER A 159 -8.03 21.05 15.27
N LEU A 160 -7.04 21.65 14.60
CA LEU A 160 -6.30 20.98 13.54
C LEU A 160 -5.57 19.74 14.09
N GLU A 161 -4.96 19.88 15.25
CA GLU A 161 -4.19 18.83 15.93
C GLU A 161 -5.08 17.66 16.33
N ASP A 162 -6.27 17.93 16.85
CA ASP A 162 -7.21 16.89 17.25
C ASP A 162 -7.86 16.21 16.03
N ARG A 163 -8.12 16.94 14.94
CA ARG A 163 -8.56 16.33 13.66
C ARG A 163 -7.50 15.40 13.09
N GLN A 164 -6.23 15.85 13.07
CA GLN A 164 -5.12 15.02 12.61
C GLN A 164 -4.98 13.78 13.49
N ARG A 165 -5.13 13.91 14.82
CA ARG A 165 -5.14 12.76 15.74
C ARG A 165 -6.26 11.77 15.42
N ALA A 166 -7.49 12.26 15.22
CA ALA A 166 -8.63 11.41 14.88
C ALA A 166 -8.40 10.64 13.56
N LEU A 167 -7.80 11.27 12.55
CA LEU A 167 -7.42 10.59 11.30
C LEU A 167 -6.36 9.51 11.53
N GLN A 168 -5.33 9.77 12.35
CA GLN A 168 -4.30 8.77 12.65
C GLN A 168 -4.84 7.59 13.46
N GLU A 169 -5.74 7.84 14.41
CA GLU A 169 -6.44 6.78 15.13
C GLU A 169 -7.31 5.95 14.18
N LEU A 170 -8.07 6.62 13.31
CA LEU A 170 -8.92 5.93 12.33
C LEU A 170 -8.11 5.11 11.33
N LEU A 171 -6.93 5.59 10.92
CA LEU A 171 -6.03 4.88 10.01
C LEU A 171 -5.63 3.50 10.55
N ILE A 172 -5.24 3.43 11.83
CA ILE A 172 -4.89 2.16 12.49
C ILE A 172 -6.13 1.26 12.58
N LEU A 173 -7.27 1.85 12.96
CA LEU A 173 -8.50 1.09 13.18
C LEU A 173 -9.07 0.48 11.90
N VAL A 174 -8.76 1.02 10.71
CA VAL A 174 -9.23 0.46 9.42
C VAL A 174 -8.26 -0.55 8.81
N GLU A 175 -7.13 -0.87 9.44
CA GLU A 175 -6.24 -1.94 8.97
C GLU A 175 -6.91 -3.33 8.99
N PRO A 176 -7.70 -3.71 10.01
CA PRO A 176 -8.48 -4.95 9.98
C PRO A 176 -9.62 -4.87 8.96
N ILE A 177 -9.77 -5.90 8.14
CA ILE A 177 -10.78 -5.95 7.06
C ILE A 177 -12.21 -5.80 7.57
N ASP A 178 -12.52 -6.32 8.75
CA ASP A 178 -13.86 -6.20 9.36
C ASP A 178 -14.19 -4.75 9.72
N ASN A 179 -13.23 -4.04 10.32
CA ASN A 179 -13.37 -2.62 10.65
C ASN A 179 -13.47 -1.76 9.39
N ALA A 180 -12.65 -2.03 8.37
CA ALA A 180 -12.73 -1.37 7.08
C ALA A 180 -14.12 -1.52 6.44
N ASN A 181 -14.71 -2.73 6.52
CA ASN A 181 -16.06 -3.01 6.01
C ASN A 181 -17.17 -2.27 6.78
N ASP A 182 -16.94 -1.97 8.05
CA ASP A 182 -17.89 -1.23 8.89
C ASP A 182 -17.76 0.29 8.74
N LEU A 183 -16.63 0.79 8.24
CA LEU A 183 -16.33 2.22 8.12
C LEU A 183 -17.44 3.04 7.47
N ASP A 184 -17.97 2.58 6.33
CA ASP A 184 -19.07 3.25 5.63
C ASP A 184 -20.40 3.12 6.39
N LYS A 185 -20.66 1.95 6.99
CA LYS A 185 -21.92 1.67 7.72
C LYS A 185 -22.11 2.61 8.91
N ILE A 186 -21.01 3.03 9.53
CA ILE A 186 -21.00 3.99 10.64
C ILE A 186 -20.76 5.43 10.18
N GLY A 187 -20.80 5.70 8.86
CA GLY A 187 -20.70 7.03 8.27
C GLY A 187 -19.29 7.64 8.23
N GLY A 188 -18.25 6.81 8.34
CA GLY A 188 -16.86 7.25 8.39
C GLY A 188 -16.23 7.61 7.04
N LEU A 189 -16.69 7.02 5.93
CA LEU A 189 -16.13 7.32 4.61
C LEU A 189 -16.37 8.78 4.19
N VAL A 190 -17.57 9.31 4.45
CA VAL A 190 -17.95 10.67 4.04
C VAL A 190 -17.01 11.75 4.58
N PRO A 191 -16.73 11.86 5.90
CA PRO A 191 -15.82 12.87 6.41
C PRO A 191 -14.36 12.67 5.93
N VAL A 192 -13.90 11.41 5.79
CA VAL A 192 -12.55 11.13 5.25
C VAL A 192 -12.42 11.60 3.80
N ILE A 193 -13.44 11.36 2.97
CA ILE A 193 -13.44 11.83 1.57
C ILE A 193 -13.54 13.36 1.49
N GLN A 194 -14.32 14.00 2.38
CA GLN A 194 -14.36 15.46 2.47
C GLN A 194 -12.99 16.05 2.81
N ASP A 195 -12.24 15.41 3.73
CA ASP A 195 -10.92 15.86 4.14
C ASP A 195 -9.84 15.71 3.05
N LEU A 196 -10.09 15.01 1.93
CA LEU A 196 -9.24 15.11 0.73
C LEU A 196 -9.22 16.54 0.13
N ASN A 197 -10.21 17.38 0.42
CA ASN A 197 -10.27 18.77 0.00
C ASN A 197 -9.79 19.77 1.07
N ASN A 198 -9.22 19.27 2.18
CA ASN A 198 -8.78 20.12 3.27
C ASN A 198 -7.62 21.05 2.84
N ALA A 199 -7.59 22.28 3.37
CA ALA A 199 -6.51 23.22 3.12
C ALA A 199 -5.16 22.72 3.66
N ASN A 200 -5.19 21.96 4.76
CA ASN A 200 -4.00 21.37 5.36
C ASN A 200 -3.55 20.12 4.59
N GLU A 201 -2.28 20.08 4.18
CA GLU A 201 -1.70 18.98 3.41
C GLU A 201 -1.67 17.65 4.17
N GLU A 202 -1.30 17.66 5.45
CA GLU A 202 -1.20 16.45 6.29
C GLU A 202 -2.56 15.77 6.50
N ILE A 203 -3.64 16.56 6.56
CA ILE A 203 -5.01 16.03 6.58
C ILE A 203 -5.32 15.32 5.26
N ARG A 204 -4.99 15.91 4.12
CA ARG A 204 -5.22 15.29 2.81
C ARG A 204 -4.42 13.99 2.66
N ILE A 205 -3.14 14.02 3.05
CA ILE A 205 -2.23 12.86 3.06
C ILE A 205 -2.83 11.72 3.87
N THR A 206 -3.22 11.99 5.12
CA THR A 206 -3.73 10.96 6.04
C THR A 206 -5.06 10.42 5.55
N SER A 207 -5.93 11.28 5.00
CA SER A 207 -7.22 10.88 4.44
C SER A 207 -7.05 9.96 3.23
N ALA A 208 -6.16 10.29 2.29
CA ALA A 208 -5.85 9.42 1.17
C ALA A 208 -5.27 8.08 1.65
N TRP A 209 -4.43 8.10 2.70
CA TRP A 209 -3.89 6.87 3.30
C TRP A 209 -5.00 5.98 3.88
N ILE A 210 -5.92 6.54 4.67
CA ILE A 210 -7.08 5.79 5.22
C ILE A 210 -7.87 5.10 4.09
N LEU A 211 -8.17 5.83 3.00
CA LEU A 211 -8.91 5.27 1.87
C LEU A 211 -8.13 4.15 1.18
N GLY A 212 -6.82 4.29 1.01
CA GLY A 212 -5.97 3.25 0.46
C GLY A 212 -5.91 2.00 1.34
N THR A 213 -5.73 2.17 2.64
CA THR A 213 -5.68 1.07 3.61
C THR A 213 -7.01 0.32 3.64
N ALA A 214 -8.13 1.03 3.77
CA ALA A 214 -9.44 0.42 3.88
C ALA A 214 -9.89 -0.32 2.60
N SER A 215 -9.44 0.14 1.42
CA SER A 215 -9.80 -0.46 0.12
C SER A 215 -8.83 -1.50 -0.40
N GLN A 216 -7.67 -1.69 0.24
CA GLN A 216 -6.64 -2.60 -0.25
C GLN A 216 -7.16 -4.04 -0.28
N ASN A 217 -7.30 -4.59 -1.49
CA ASN A 217 -7.88 -5.93 -1.74
C ASN A 217 -9.28 -6.11 -1.12
N ASN A 218 -10.07 -5.04 -1.02
CA ASN A 218 -11.39 -5.05 -0.41
C ASN A 218 -12.46 -4.53 -1.39
N ALA A 219 -13.09 -5.43 -2.14
CA ALA A 219 -14.07 -5.10 -3.17
C ALA A 219 -15.27 -4.29 -2.66
N LEU A 220 -15.71 -4.54 -1.42
CA LEU A 220 -16.83 -3.80 -0.82
C LEU A 220 -16.46 -2.33 -0.65
N VAL A 221 -15.35 -2.07 0.05
CA VAL A 221 -14.89 -0.72 0.34
C VAL A 221 -14.44 0.02 -0.93
N GLN A 222 -13.81 -0.69 -1.87
CA GLN A 222 -13.52 -0.15 -3.21
C GLN A 222 -14.79 0.39 -3.87
N SER A 223 -15.88 -0.40 -3.90
CA SER A 223 -17.14 0.03 -4.52
C SER A 223 -17.76 1.24 -3.81
N GLN A 224 -17.69 1.28 -2.48
CA GLN A 224 -18.24 2.38 -1.68
C GLN A 224 -17.48 3.69 -1.96
N ILE A 225 -16.14 3.66 -1.91
CA ILE A 225 -15.31 4.84 -2.17
C ILE A 225 -15.50 5.36 -3.60
N LEU A 226 -15.59 4.47 -4.59
CA LEU A 226 -15.90 4.84 -5.98
C LEU A 226 -17.29 5.45 -6.11
N GLY A 227 -18.29 4.90 -5.42
CA GLY A 227 -19.67 5.42 -5.40
C GLY A 227 -19.78 6.85 -4.86
N TYR A 228 -18.88 7.27 -3.99
CA TYR A 228 -18.78 8.66 -3.50
C TYR A 228 -17.98 9.60 -4.41
N GLY A 229 -17.42 9.12 -5.53
CA GLY A 229 -16.66 9.94 -6.48
C GLY A 229 -15.30 10.41 -5.95
N ALA A 230 -14.72 9.73 -4.96
CA ALA A 230 -13.43 10.12 -4.36
C ALA A 230 -12.26 10.08 -5.36
N LEU A 231 -12.38 9.24 -6.40
CA LEU A 231 -11.31 9.01 -7.38
C LEU A 231 -10.91 10.30 -8.12
N ALA A 232 -11.87 11.14 -8.51
CA ALA A 232 -11.60 12.42 -9.16
C ALA A 232 -10.66 13.30 -8.32
N ARG A 233 -10.90 13.36 -7.01
CA ARG A 233 -10.08 14.16 -6.09
C ARG A 233 -8.69 13.53 -5.89
N LEU A 234 -8.60 12.21 -5.78
CA LEU A 234 -7.33 11.49 -5.66
C LEU A 234 -6.47 11.68 -6.92
N VAL A 235 -7.05 11.63 -8.11
CA VAL A 235 -6.33 11.90 -9.38
C VAL A 235 -5.75 13.31 -9.36
N LYS A 236 -6.53 14.31 -8.92
CA LYS A 236 -6.02 15.69 -8.76
C LYS A 236 -4.87 15.77 -7.76
N MET A 237 -4.90 15.02 -6.66
CA MET A 237 -3.81 14.97 -5.68
C MET A 237 -2.53 14.32 -6.23
N GLY A 238 -2.64 13.43 -7.21
CA GLY A 238 -1.48 12.84 -7.89
C GLY A 238 -0.63 13.83 -8.69
N TYR A 239 -1.16 15.03 -8.99
CA TYR A 239 -0.43 16.17 -9.57
C TYR A 239 0.19 17.10 -8.51
N SER A 240 0.09 16.78 -7.22
CA SER A 240 0.62 17.65 -6.16
C SER A 240 2.13 17.81 -6.27
N THR A 241 2.63 19.01 -5.96
CA THR A 241 4.06 19.27 -5.80
C THR A 241 4.64 18.63 -4.54
N SER A 242 3.79 18.25 -3.58
CA SER A 242 4.20 17.46 -2.42
C SER A 242 4.33 15.99 -2.80
N ALA A 243 5.56 15.48 -2.74
CA ALA A 243 5.85 14.07 -3.03
C ALA A 243 5.07 13.12 -2.11
N LYS A 244 4.88 13.49 -0.83
CA LYS A 244 4.11 12.69 0.14
C LYS A 244 2.63 12.64 -0.24
N GLU A 245 2.04 13.78 -0.61
CA GLU A 245 0.65 13.86 -1.05
C GLU A 245 0.41 13.04 -2.32
N ALA A 246 1.25 13.23 -3.34
CA ALA A 246 1.15 12.47 -4.59
C ALA A 246 1.35 10.96 -4.35
N ALA A 247 2.27 10.57 -3.46
CA ALA A 247 2.50 9.16 -3.12
C ALA A 247 1.31 8.51 -2.41
N LYS A 248 0.68 9.18 -1.43
CA LYS A 248 -0.50 8.63 -0.75
C LYS A 248 -1.75 8.63 -1.63
N ALA A 249 -1.90 9.62 -2.51
CA ALA A 249 -2.93 9.59 -3.55
C ALA A 249 -2.73 8.39 -4.48
N MET A 250 -1.50 8.16 -4.96
CA MET A 250 -1.19 7.04 -5.85
C MET A 250 -1.39 5.68 -5.17
N TYR A 251 -1.11 5.58 -3.87
CA TYR A 251 -1.43 4.41 -3.05
C TYR A 251 -2.94 4.13 -3.00
N ALA A 252 -3.75 5.15 -2.69
CA ALA A 252 -5.20 5.01 -2.65
C ALA A 252 -5.79 4.61 -4.01
N ILE A 253 -5.36 5.28 -5.08
CA ILE A 253 -5.77 4.95 -6.45
C ILE A 253 -5.39 3.51 -6.80
N SER A 254 -4.15 3.09 -6.53
CA SER A 254 -3.69 1.72 -6.77
C SER A 254 -4.58 0.70 -6.06
N ALA A 255 -4.91 0.94 -4.78
CA ALA A 255 -5.81 0.08 -4.01
C ALA A 255 -7.23 0.04 -4.59
N LEU A 256 -7.72 1.13 -5.18
CA LEU A 256 -9.06 1.22 -5.77
C LEU A 256 -9.20 0.51 -7.13
N ILE A 257 -8.14 0.48 -7.94
CA ILE A 257 -8.22 0.04 -9.34
C ILE A 257 -7.59 -1.33 -9.61
N ARG A 258 -6.70 -1.80 -8.74
CA ARG A 258 -6.13 -3.16 -8.86
C ARG A 258 -7.23 -4.18 -8.60
N ASN A 259 -7.32 -5.17 -9.49
CA ASN A 259 -8.33 -6.24 -9.45
C ASN A 259 -9.79 -5.73 -9.45
N ASN A 260 -10.05 -4.52 -9.95
CA ASN A 260 -11.37 -3.89 -9.95
C ASN A 260 -11.66 -3.20 -11.29
N VAL A 261 -12.45 -3.85 -12.16
CA VAL A 261 -12.80 -3.35 -13.50
C VAL A 261 -13.54 -2.00 -13.42
N ASN A 262 -14.52 -1.87 -12.53
CA ASN A 262 -15.26 -0.62 -12.36
C ASN A 262 -14.34 0.52 -11.90
N GLY A 263 -13.36 0.21 -11.04
CA GLY A 263 -12.33 1.16 -10.63
C GLY A 263 -11.43 1.60 -11.79
N GLN A 264 -11.06 0.68 -12.68
CA GLN A 264 -10.27 0.97 -13.88
C GLN A 264 -11.02 1.84 -14.90
N GLU A 265 -12.31 1.58 -15.11
CA GLU A 265 -13.17 2.40 -15.96
C GLU A 265 -13.35 3.81 -15.39
N ALA A 266 -13.62 3.92 -14.08
CA ALA A 266 -13.70 5.19 -13.39
C ALA A 266 -12.37 5.95 -13.47
N PHE A 267 -11.24 5.27 -13.29
CA PHE A 267 -9.91 5.87 -13.39
C PHE A 267 -9.64 6.48 -14.77
N THR A 268 -10.04 5.78 -15.82
CA THR A 268 -9.93 6.29 -17.19
C THR A 268 -10.86 7.50 -17.40
N SER A 269 -12.08 7.43 -16.88
CA SER A 269 -13.06 8.54 -16.96
C SER A 269 -12.58 9.82 -16.26
N GLU A 270 -11.80 9.68 -15.19
CA GLU A 270 -11.20 10.80 -14.45
C GLU A 270 -9.83 11.26 -15.03
N ASN A 271 -9.48 10.85 -16.25
CA ASN A 271 -8.18 11.14 -16.90
C ASN A 271 -6.96 10.64 -16.11
N GLY A 272 -7.09 9.52 -15.42
CA GLY A 272 -6.00 8.92 -14.64
C GLY A 272 -4.77 8.53 -15.47
N ASN A 273 -4.96 8.21 -16.76
CA ASN A 273 -3.89 7.99 -17.72
C ASN A 273 -2.98 9.22 -17.89
N ALA A 274 -3.57 10.43 -17.95
CA ALA A 274 -2.81 11.68 -18.08
C ALA A 274 -1.99 11.97 -16.82
N MET A 275 -2.51 11.59 -15.64
CA MET A 275 -1.76 11.70 -14.37
C MET A 275 -0.57 10.75 -14.37
N LEU A 276 -0.73 9.50 -14.80
CA LEU A 276 0.39 8.57 -14.92
C LEU A 276 1.45 9.11 -15.88
N GLN A 277 1.05 9.62 -17.06
CA GLN A 277 1.99 10.25 -18.00
C GLN A 277 2.75 11.42 -17.36
N HIS A 278 2.06 12.27 -16.58
CA HIS A 278 2.71 13.35 -15.84
C HIS A 278 3.74 12.86 -14.84
N ILE A 279 3.43 11.81 -14.05
CA ILE A 279 4.35 11.21 -13.08
C ILE A 279 5.59 10.63 -13.78
N LEU A 280 5.41 9.94 -14.91
CA LEU A 280 6.50 9.34 -15.68
C LEU A 280 7.40 10.42 -16.32
N GLY A 281 6.81 11.39 -17.01
CA GLY A 281 7.53 12.38 -17.83
C GLY A 281 8.19 13.52 -17.06
N SER A 282 7.79 13.77 -15.81
CA SER A 282 8.30 14.92 -15.04
C SER A 282 9.61 14.61 -14.33
N ASN A 283 10.67 15.34 -14.67
CA ASN A 283 11.99 15.21 -14.01
C ASN A 283 12.00 15.65 -12.54
N SER A 284 11.02 16.45 -12.11
CA SER A 284 10.88 16.91 -10.73
C SER A 284 10.19 15.89 -9.81
N VAL A 285 9.63 14.82 -10.36
CA VAL A 285 8.90 13.81 -9.58
C VAL A 285 9.88 12.79 -9.00
N ASP A 286 9.67 12.43 -7.72
CA ASP A 286 10.49 11.42 -7.02
C ASP A 286 10.50 10.09 -7.78
N VAL A 287 11.69 9.54 -8.00
CA VAL A 287 11.91 8.26 -8.69
C VAL A 287 11.14 7.11 -8.02
N ARG A 288 10.92 7.16 -6.71
CA ARG A 288 10.12 6.18 -5.96
C ARG A 288 8.66 6.20 -6.38
N LEU A 289 8.11 7.38 -6.65
CA LEU A 289 6.74 7.51 -7.17
C LEU A 289 6.66 7.01 -8.61
N GLN A 290 7.66 7.30 -9.43
CA GLN A 290 7.78 6.78 -10.79
C GLN A 290 7.82 5.25 -10.81
N LYS A 291 8.62 4.62 -9.95
CA LYS A 291 8.66 3.16 -9.77
C LYS A 291 7.30 2.58 -9.40
N LYS A 292 6.56 3.23 -8.49
CA LYS A 292 5.19 2.82 -8.11
C LYS A 292 4.20 2.95 -9.26
N ALA A 293 4.29 4.02 -10.06
CA ALA A 293 3.46 4.22 -11.24
C ALA A 293 3.74 3.14 -12.31
N VAL A 294 5.01 2.87 -12.61
CA VAL A 294 5.40 1.80 -13.54
C VAL A 294 4.93 0.43 -13.05
N PHE A 295 5.08 0.14 -11.75
CA PHE A 295 4.57 -1.10 -11.17
C PHE A 295 3.06 -1.23 -11.34
N LEU A 296 2.30 -0.17 -11.09
CA LEU A 296 0.84 -0.17 -11.31
C LEU A 296 0.51 -0.43 -12.78
N ILE A 297 1.26 0.11 -13.73
CA ILE A 297 1.08 -0.14 -15.17
C ILE A 297 1.28 -1.62 -15.50
N THR A 298 2.34 -2.24 -14.96
CA THR A 298 2.58 -3.69 -15.10
C THR A 298 1.39 -4.49 -14.57
N ASP A 299 0.94 -4.19 -13.36
CA ASP A 299 -0.20 -4.88 -12.73
C ASP A 299 -1.50 -4.74 -13.53
N LEU A 300 -1.77 -3.57 -14.09
CA LEU A 300 -2.96 -3.33 -14.93
C LEU A 300 -2.88 -4.09 -16.25
N ALA A 301 -1.70 -4.12 -16.89
CA ALA A 301 -1.48 -4.90 -18.10
C ALA A 301 -1.62 -6.40 -17.84
N ASP A 302 -1.04 -6.91 -16.75
CA ASP A 302 -1.15 -8.31 -16.36
C ASP A 302 -2.59 -8.70 -15.99
N PHE A 303 -3.32 -7.83 -15.30
CA PHE A 303 -4.74 -8.03 -15.04
C PHE A 303 -5.54 -8.12 -16.35
N GLN A 304 -5.25 -7.26 -17.33
CA GLN A 304 -5.90 -7.28 -18.63
C GLN A 304 -5.62 -8.57 -19.41
N LEU A 305 -4.38 -9.08 -19.35
CA LEU A 305 -4.00 -10.38 -19.94
C LEU A 305 -4.76 -11.54 -19.32
N ASN A 306 -4.86 -11.58 -17.99
CA ASN A 306 -5.43 -12.69 -17.26
C ASN A 306 -6.97 -12.70 -17.29
N SER A 307 -7.60 -11.53 -17.32
CA SER A 307 -9.06 -11.40 -17.33
C SER A 307 -9.68 -11.52 -18.73
N GLY A 308 -8.88 -11.40 -19.80
CA GLY A 308 -9.37 -11.35 -21.18
C GLY A 308 -10.25 -10.12 -21.49
N SER A 309 -10.35 -9.18 -20.56
CA SER A 309 -11.14 -7.95 -20.71
C SER A 309 -10.31 -6.90 -21.44
N SER A 310 -10.87 -6.17 -22.41
CA SER A 310 -10.16 -5.09 -23.13
C SER A 310 -10.29 -3.72 -22.45
N GLY A 311 -10.25 -3.69 -21.10
CA GLY A 311 -10.78 -2.56 -20.32
C GLY A 311 -9.98 -1.26 -20.41
N LEU A 312 -8.66 -1.33 -20.60
CA LEU A 312 -7.78 -0.15 -20.52
C LEU A 312 -7.11 0.15 -21.87
N ALA A 313 -7.88 0.71 -22.80
CA ALA A 313 -7.38 1.10 -24.12
C ALA A 313 -6.15 2.03 -24.05
N PHE A 314 -6.05 2.87 -23.01
CA PHE A 314 -4.94 3.79 -22.84
C PHE A 314 -3.56 3.11 -22.72
N LEU A 315 -3.51 1.84 -22.27
CA LEU A 315 -2.26 1.10 -22.15
C LEU A 315 -1.58 0.84 -23.50
N SER A 316 -2.37 0.79 -24.58
CA SER A 316 -1.88 0.61 -25.94
C SER A 316 -1.78 1.93 -26.73
N GLU A 317 -2.11 3.08 -26.12
CA GLU A 317 -1.99 4.36 -26.79
C GLU A 317 -0.52 4.74 -27.00
N ARG A 318 -0.16 5.12 -28.23
CA ARG A 318 1.22 5.48 -28.62
C ARG A 318 1.88 6.51 -27.69
N VAL A 319 1.15 7.54 -27.28
CA VAL A 319 1.68 8.60 -26.39
C VAL A 319 2.02 8.03 -25.00
N PHE A 320 1.19 7.11 -24.50
CA PHE A 320 1.42 6.42 -23.24
C PHE A 320 2.62 5.47 -23.33
N LEU A 321 2.67 4.65 -24.39
CA LEU A 321 3.80 3.75 -24.67
C LEU A 321 5.12 4.51 -24.77
N LYS A 322 5.12 5.69 -25.40
CA LYS A 322 6.29 6.57 -25.46
C LYS A 322 6.75 7.01 -24.07
N SER A 323 5.81 7.44 -23.24
CA SER A 323 6.10 7.88 -21.86
C SER A 323 6.73 6.76 -21.02
N VAL A 324 6.27 5.51 -21.18
CA VAL A 324 6.87 4.34 -20.52
C VAL A 324 8.25 4.05 -21.10
N THR A 325 8.41 4.06 -22.42
CA THR A 325 9.69 3.76 -23.10
C THR A 325 10.78 4.77 -22.74
N ASP A 326 10.44 6.05 -22.62
CA ASP A 326 11.40 7.11 -22.29
C ASP A 326 12.02 6.94 -20.90
N MET A 327 11.34 6.26 -19.99
CA MET A 327 11.84 5.98 -18.65
C MET A 327 13.09 5.09 -18.64
N LEU A 328 13.28 4.25 -19.66
CA LEU A 328 14.50 3.44 -19.79
C LEU A 328 15.76 4.31 -19.97
N SER A 329 15.61 5.56 -20.39
CA SER A 329 16.74 6.49 -20.55
C SER A 329 17.21 7.09 -19.22
N LYS A 330 16.51 6.85 -18.10
CA LYS A 330 16.93 7.29 -16.76
C LYS A 330 17.95 6.31 -16.18
N PHE A 331 19.02 6.85 -15.60
CA PHE A 331 20.09 6.07 -14.98
C PHE A 331 19.70 5.62 -13.56
N ASP A 332 18.76 4.68 -13.48
CA ASP A 332 18.35 3.98 -12.24
C ASP A 332 17.99 2.54 -12.61
N LEU A 333 18.85 1.59 -12.24
CA LEU A 333 18.73 0.18 -12.65
C LEU A 333 17.40 -0.45 -12.20
N ASP A 334 16.97 -0.13 -10.98
CA ASP A 334 15.74 -0.66 -10.39
C ASP A 334 14.47 -0.13 -11.09
N LEU A 335 14.51 1.13 -11.54
CA LEU A 335 13.48 1.70 -12.41
C LEU A 335 13.52 1.06 -13.80
N GLN A 336 14.71 0.92 -14.39
CA GLN A 336 14.89 0.30 -15.70
C GLN A 336 14.34 -1.13 -15.72
N GLU A 337 14.62 -1.94 -14.69
CA GLU A 337 14.04 -3.28 -14.52
C GLU A 337 12.51 -3.24 -14.51
N LYS A 338 11.91 -2.38 -13.68
CA LYS A 338 10.44 -2.22 -13.59
C LYS A 338 9.82 -1.79 -14.91
N VAL A 339 10.48 -0.89 -15.64
CA VAL A 339 10.02 -0.42 -16.96
C VAL A 339 10.09 -1.55 -17.98
N LEU A 340 11.16 -2.36 -17.98
CA LEU A 340 11.25 -3.53 -18.84
C LEU A 340 10.15 -4.56 -18.53
N LEU A 341 9.83 -4.79 -17.25
CA LEU A 341 8.70 -5.63 -16.85
C LEU A 341 7.37 -5.07 -17.38
N ALA A 342 7.15 -3.75 -17.27
CA ALA A 342 5.96 -3.10 -17.80
C ALA A 342 5.87 -3.25 -19.33
N ILE A 343 6.95 -2.97 -20.07
CA ILE A 343 7.00 -3.11 -21.52
C ILE A 343 6.76 -4.56 -21.94
N ARG A 344 7.31 -5.54 -21.21
CA ARG A 344 7.06 -6.96 -21.44
C ARG A 344 5.58 -7.30 -21.35
N SER A 345 4.89 -6.84 -20.31
CA SER A 345 3.45 -7.07 -20.13
C SER A 345 2.63 -6.33 -21.19
N LEU A 346 2.97 -5.09 -21.51
CA LEU A 346 2.33 -4.31 -22.59
C LEU A 346 2.50 -4.96 -23.96
N LEU A 347 3.68 -5.52 -24.28
CA LEU A 347 3.93 -6.26 -25.51
C LEU A 347 3.12 -7.55 -25.61
N LYS A 348 2.75 -8.17 -24.48
CA LYS A 348 1.90 -9.37 -24.48
C LYS A 348 0.43 -9.05 -24.75
N LEU A 349 -0.01 -7.80 -24.55
CA LEU A 349 -1.40 -7.41 -24.81
C LEU A 349 -1.75 -7.54 -26.31
N PRO A 350 -2.89 -8.13 -26.67
CA PRO A 350 -3.32 -8.24 -28.07
C PRO A 350 -3.51 -6.88 -28.76
N SER A 351 -3.91 -5.85 -27.99
CA SER A 351 -4.19 -4.50 -28.49
C SER A 351 -2.95 -3.67 -28.81
N THR A 352 -1.78 -4.02 -28.27
CA THR A 352 -0.55 -3.24 -28.45
C THR A 352 0.10 -3.57 -29.80
N ASP A 353 0.17 -2.62 -30.71
CA ASP A 353 0.92 -2.78 -31.95
C ASP A 353 2.43 -2.63 -31.70
N ALA A 354 3.23 -3.56 -32.23
CA ALA A 354 4.67 -3.45 -32.19
C ALA A 354 5.16 -2.23 -33.00
N THR A 355 4.48 -1.82 -34.06
CA THR A 355 4.86 -0.64 -34.85
C THR A 355 4.75 0.67 -34.05
N ASP A 356 3.82 0.74 -33.09
CA ASP A 356 3.72 1.88 -32.18
C ASP A 356 4.95 1.97 -31.29
N LEU A 357 5.43 0.84 -30.74
CA LEU A 357 6.66 0.79 -29.92
C LEU A 357 7.93 1.02 -30.74
N GLU A 358 7.96 0.56 -31.99
CA GLU A 358 9.03 0.89 -32.94
C GLU A 358 9.09 2.41 -33.16
N SER A 359 7.94 3.06 -33.37
CA SER A 359 7.87 4.52 -33.51
C SER A 359 8.25 5.27 -32.24
N CYS A 360 8.15 4.62 -31.08
CA CYS A 360 8.62 5.15 -29.81
C CYS A 360 10.16 5.06 -29.65
N GLY A 361 10.84 4.36 -30.57
CA GLY A 361 12.29 4.14 -30.56
C GLY A 361 12.74 3.07 -29.58
N LEU A 362 11.87 2.11 -29.24
CA LEU A 362 12.17 1.05 -28.27
C LEU A 362 13.45 0.27 -28.62
N ASP A 363 13.65 -0.05 -29.90
CA ASP A 363 14.86 -0.69 -30.44
C ASP A 363 16.14 0.09 -30.06
N SER A 364 16.14 1.39 -30.31
CA SER A 364 17.28 2.25 -30.05
C SER A 364 17.57 2.39 -28.55
N VAL A 365 16.52 2.41 -27.73
CA VAL A 365 16.59 2.55 -26.27
C VAL A 365 17.10 1.26 -25.64
N LEU A 366 16.61 0.10 -26.08
CA LEU A 366 17.11 -1.21 -25.65
C LEU A 366 18.57 -1.41 -26.04
N TYR A 367 18.98 -1.00 -27.24
CA TYR A 367 20.38 -1.05 -27.64
C TYR A 367 21.28 -0.22 -26.73
N ARG A 368 20.91 1.06 -26.48
CA ARG A 368 21.67 1.94 -25.58
C ARG A 368 21.74 1.39 -24.15
N LEU A 369 20.65 0.82 -23.65
CA LEU A 369 20.62 0.19 -22.34
C LEU A 369 21.59 -0.99 -22.25
N GLY A 370 21.68 -1.82 -23.30
CA GLY A 370 22.65 -2.91 -23.36
C GLY A 370 24.10 -2.42 -23.22
N VAL A 371 24.46 -1.38 -23.97
CA VAL A 371 25.80 -0.75 -23.88
C VAL A 371 26.06 -0.21 -22.46
N GLN A 372 25.07 0.48 -21.87
CA GLN A 372 25.18 1.02 -20.51
C GLN A 372 25.42 -0.08 -19.46
N LEU A 373 24.78 -1.24 -19.58
CA LEU A 373 24.91 -2.35 -18.63
C LEU A 373 26.29 -3.02 -18.71
N GLU A 374 26.91 -3.06 -19.89
CA GLU A 374 28.27 -3.59 -20.08
C GLU A 374 29.36 -2.70 -19.47
N GLU A 375 29.13 -1.38 -19.42
CA GLU A 375 30.09 -0.37 -18.95
C GLU A 375 30.07 -0.15 -17.41
N LEU A 376 29.31 -0.95 -16.65
CA LEU A 376 29.16 -0.73 -15.20
C LEU A 376 30.44 -1.04 -14.39
N PRO A 377 30.86 -0.14 -13.47
CA PRO A 377 32.18 -0.20 -12.85
C PRO A 377 32.31 -1.14 -11.64
N SER A 378 31.21 -1.58 -11.01
CA SER A 378 31.24 -2.37 -9.75
C SER A 378 30.83 -3.83 -9.97
N GLU A 379 31.55 -4.79 -9.38
CA GLU A 379 31.26 -6.23 -9.48
C GLU A 379 29.88 -6.62 -8.90
N GLU A 380 29.45 -6.02 -7.80
CA GLU A 380 28.10 -6.26 -7.23
C GLU A 380 26.99 -5.73 -8.15
N GLN A 381 27.26 -4.60 -8.83
CA GLN A 381 26.32 -4.06 -9.80
C GLN A 381 26.27 -4.90 -11.08
N LYS A 382 27.33 -5.67 -11.40
CA LYS A 382 27.37 -6.52 -12.59
C LYS A 382 26.45 -7.73 -12.50
N GLU A 383 26.28 -8.34 -11.33
CA GLU A 383 25.35 -9.47 -11.16
C GLU A 383 23.91 -9.02 -11.42
N TYR A 384 23.46 -7.98 -10.69
CA TYR A 384 22.12 -7.42 -10.88
C TYR A 384 21.92 -6.84 -12.29
N ALA A 385 22.93 -6.16 -12.85
CA ALA A 385 22.87 -5.70 -14.24
C ALA A 385 22.76 -6.85 -15.24
N GLY A 386 23.33 -8.03 -14.95
CA GLY A 386 23.15 -9.23 -15.74
C GLY A 386 21.70 -9.71 -15.78
N GLU A 387 20.99 -9.63 -14.64
CA GLU A 387 19.55 -9.93 -14.58
C GLU A 387 18.73 -8.92 -15.40
N VAL A 388 19.04 -7.63 -15.27
CA VAL A 388 18.41 -6.56 -16.05
C VAL A 388 18.68 -6.73 -17.55
N ASP A 389 19.91 -7.11 -17.94
CA ASP A 389 20.25 -7.38 -19.35
C ASP A 389 19.54 -8.62 -19.89
N ALA A 390 19.38 -9.67 -19.08
CA ALA A 390 18.59 -10.84 -19.46
C ALA A 390 17.13 -10.47 -19.73
N LEU A 391 16.53 -9.65 -18.86
CA LEU A 391 15.18 -9.13 -19.06
C LEU A 391 15.09 -8.22 -20.30
N ARG A 392 16.09 -7.36 -20.53
CA ARG A 392 16.19 -6.52 -21.73
C ARG A 392 16.18 -7.36 -23.00
N ARG A 393 16.98 -8.44 -23.05
CA ARG A 393 17.01 -9.38 -24.17
C ARG A 393 15.68 -10.11 -24.36
N GLU A 394 15.00 -10.48 -23.26
CA GLU A 394 13.64 -11.05 -23.32
C GLU A 394 12.66 -10.09 -24.01
N VAL A 395 12.64 -8.83 -23.58
CA VAL A 395 11.80 -7.77 -24.16
C VAL A 395 12.13 -7.55 -25.64
N GLU A 396 13.41 -7.49 -25.99
CA GLU A 396 13.87 -7.33 -27.37
C GLU A 396 13.40 -8.50 -28.26
N MET A 397 13.52 -9.74 -27.78
CA MET A 397 13.03 -10.92 -28.50
C MET A 397 11.51 -10.87 -28.71
N LEU A 398 10.73 -10.54 -27.68
CA LEU A 398 9.28 -10.43 -27.77
C LEU A 398 8.84 -9.35 -28.74
N PHE A 399 9.51 -8.20 -28.70
CA PHE A 399 9.27 -7.08 -29.61
C PHE A 399 9.49 -7.50 -31.07
N GLN A 400 10.63 -8.12 -31.39
CA GLN A 400 10.96 -8.58 -32.74
C GLN A 400 10.01 -9.67 -33.24
N GLN A 401 9.59 -10.60 -32.37
CA GLN A 401 8.59 -11.61 -32.72
C GLN A 401 7.25 -10.99 -33.07
N LYS A 402 6.81 -9.99 -32.31
CA LYS A 402 5.53 -9.31 -32.54
C LYS A 402 5.55 -8.47 -33.81
N LEU A 403 6.65 -7.78 -34.10
CA LEU A 403 6.86 -7.03 -35.34
C LEU A 403 6.75 -7.95 -36.58
N LYS A 404 7.41 -9.10 -36.55
CA LYS A 404 7.36 -10.11 -37.63
C LYS A 404 5.95 -10.68 -37.84
N ARG A 405 5.18 -10.88 -36.78
CA ARG A 405 3.77 -11.31 -36.89
C ARG A 405 2.91 -10.23 -37.54
N GLY A 406 3.09 -8.97 -37.13
CA GLY A 406 2.37 -7.82 -37.70
C GLY A 406 2.61 -7.64 -39.20
N THR A 407 3.86 -7.77 -39.65
CA THR A 407 4.20 -7.65 -41.08
C THR A 407 3.66 -8.82 -41.91
N ALA A 408 3.65 -10.03 -41.36
CA ALA A 408 3.04 -11.20 -42.01
C ALA A 408 1.51 -11.07 -42.16
N THR A 409 0.82 -10.50 -41.17
CA THR A 409 -0.62 -10.23 -41.25
C THR A 409 -0.97 -9.09 -42.20
N ALA A 410 -0.09 -8.09 -42.40
CA ALA A 410 -0.33 -6.98 -43.30
C ALA A 410 -0.05 -7.31 -44.78
N ALA A 411 0.66 -8.41 -45.06
CA ALA A 411 0.99 -8.87 -46.41
C ALA A 411 -0.03 -9.85 -47.01
N LEU A 412 -1.01 -10.28 -46.23
CA LEU A 412 -2.17 -11.09 -46.62
C LEU A 412 -3.39 -10.18 -46.82
#